data_AF-A0A3D2FHC4-F1
#
_entry.id   AF-A0A3D2FHC4-F1
#
_cell.length_a   1.000
_cell.length_b   1.000
_cell.length_c   1.000
_cell.angle_alpha   90.00
_cell.angle_beta   90.00
_cell.angle_gamma   90.00
#
_symmetry.space_group_name_H-M   'P 1'
#
loop_
_entity.id
_entity.type
_entity.pdbx_description
1 polymer ?
#
loop_
_entity_poly.entity_id
_entity_poly.type
_entity_poly.pdbx_seq_one_letter_code
_entity_poly.pdbx_strand_id
1 'polypeptide(L)' 'MSTFTPCKGKTACRDDGAICLTCGRSFAEIEQTRAQIDALAEFVIAQGYDNVGEFAAYVADKVEKKVRHRRETT' A
#
# COMPACT_ATOMS: atom_id res chain seq x y z
N MET A 1 -11.03 -13.05 8.52
CA MET A 1 -10.04 -12.35 7.68
C MET A 1 -10.38 -10.87 7.68
N SER A 2 -9.39 -9.99 7.85
CA SER A 2 -9.58 -8.55 7.69
C SER A 2 -9.56 -8.19 6.20
N THR A 3 -10.53 -7.41 5.75
CA THR A 3 -10.61 -6.93 4.36
C THR A 3 -9.85 -5.62 4.23
N PHE A 4 -8.87 -5.56 3.32
CA PHE A 4 -8.18 -4.31 3.03
C PHE A 4 -9.16 -3.30 2.41
N THR A 5 -9.25 -2.12 3.03
CA THR A 5 -10.02 -0.99 2.49
C THR A 5 -9.05 0.15 2.18
N PRO A 6 -8.94 0.58 0.91
CA PRO A 6 -8.02 1.65 0.54
C PRO A 6 -8.37 2.96 1.24
N CYS A 7 -7.34 3.76 1.54
CA CYS A 7 -7.55 5.08 2.13
C CYS A 7 -8.36 5.96 1.17
N LYS A 8 -9.35 6.71 1.68
CA LYS A 8 -10.14 7.66 0.91
C LYS A 8 -9.50 9.06 0.80
N GLY A 9 -8.20 9.16 1.11
CA GLY A 9 -7.45 10.42 1.09
C GLY A 9 -7.28 11.07 2.46
N LYS A 10 -6.25 11.91 2.60
CA LYS A 10 -5.85 12.56 3.87
C LYS A 10 -6.96 13.44 4.45
N THR A 11 -7.80 14.04 3.61
CA THR A 11 -8.90 14.93 4.02
C THR A 11 -10.14 14.20 4.53
N ALA A 12 -10.22 12.89 4.32
CA ALA A 12 -11.39 12.09 4.65
C ALA A 12 -11.21 11.24 5.92
N CYS A 13 -10.05 11.23 6.55
CA CYS A 13 -9.83 10.40 7.74
C CYS A 13 -10.46 11.08 8.96
N ARG A 14 -11.36 10.36 9.63
CA ARG A 14 -11.89 10.73 10.95
C ARG A 14 -11.22 9.82 11.97
N ASP A 15 -10.72 10.41 13.04
CA ASP A 15 -9.76 9.80 13.96
C ASP A 15 -10.35 9.81 15.39
N ASP A 16 -10.34 8.67 16.06
CA ASP A 16 -10.71 8.49 17.47
C ASP A 16 -9.49 8.23 18.38
N GLY A 17 -8.29 8.28 17.82
CA GLY A 17 -6.99 8.04 18.42
C GLY A 17 -6.39 6.66 18.10
N ALA A 18 -7.18 5.70 17.61
CA ALA A 18 -6.73 4.31 17.43
C ALA A 18 -6.88 3.78 16.00
N ILE A 19 -7.98 4.13 15.32
CA ILE A 19 -8.27 3.68 13.96
C ILE A 19 -8.78 4.82 13.09
N CYS A 20 -8.55 4.73 11.78
CA CYS A 20 -9.22 5.61 10.84
C CYS A 20 -10.67 5.14 10.66
N LEU A 21 -11.64 5.92 11.13
CA LEU A 21 -13.07 5.58 11.06
C LEU A 21 -13.61 5.45 9.62
N THR A 22 -12.85 5.92 8.63
CA THR A 22 -13.24 5.88 7.21
C THR A 22 -12.78 4.61 6.49
N CYS A 23 -11.58 4.10 6.79
CA CYS A 23 -11.06 2.88 6.16
C CYS A 23 -10.92 1.70 7.13
N GLY A 24 -11.20 1.88 8.42
CA GLY A 24 -11.19 0.85 9.46
C GLY A 24 -9.80 0.35 9.85
N ARG A 25 -8.73 0.86 9.22
CA ARG A 25 -7.34 0.45 9.48
C ARG A 25 -6.76 1.24 10.65
N SER A 26 -5.83 0.62 11.38
CA SER A 26 -5.08 1.31 12.43
C SER A 26 -4.15 2.36 11.85
N PHE A 27 -3.79 3.37 12.64
CA PHE A 27 -2.83 4.38 12.19
C PHE A 27 -1.46 3.80 11.88
N ALA A 28 -0.99 2.85 12.68
CA ALA A 28 0.24 2.13 12.43
C ALA A 28 0.22 1.39 11.07
N GLU A 29 -0.88 0.72 10.71
CA GLU A 29 -1.03 0.07 9.40
C GLU A 29 -1.01 1.09 8.27
N ILE A 30 -1.68 2.24 8.46
CA ILE A 30 -1.73 3.31 7.46
C ILE A 30 -0.34 3.93 7.25
N GLU A 31 0.38 4.23 8.31
CA GLU A 31 1.74 4.77 8.25
C GLU A 31 2.70 3.79 7.59
N GLN A 32 2.63 2.51 7.94
CA GLN A 32 3.44 1.48 7.30
C GLN A 32 3.12 1.35 5.80
N THR A 33 1.85 1.40 5.42
CA THR A 33 1.44 1.39 4.01
C THR A 33 2.01 2.60 3.27
N ARG A 34 2.00 3.79 3.88
CA ARG A 34 2.55 5.02 3.28
C ARG A 34 4.05 4.93 3.09
N ALA A 35 4.78 4.49 4.11
CA ALA A 35 6.23 4.31 4.01
C ALA A 35 6.63 3.35 2.87
N GLN A 36 5.84 2.29 2.63
CA GLN A 36 6.05 1.40 1.49
C GLN A 36 5.81 2.09 0.14
N ILE A 37 4.76 2.91 0.04
CA ILE A 37 4.46 3.68 -1.17
C ILE A 37 5.57 4.70 -1.45
N ASP A 38 6.02 5.42 -0.41
CA ASP A 38 7.08 6.42 -0.52
C ASP A 38 8.39 5.76 -0.97
N ALA A 39 8.77 4.62 -0.38
CA ALA A 39 9.97 3.88 -0.79
C ALA A 39 9.93 3.42 -2.26
N LEU A 40 8.76 2.99 -2.75
CA LEU A 40 8.58 2.63 -4.17
C LEU A 40 8.69 3.87 -5.07
N ALA A 41 8.11 5.00 -4.66
CA ALA A 41 8.18 6.25 -5.40
C ALA A 41 9.61 6.79 -5.49
N GLU A 42 10.33 6.82 -4.36
CA GLU A 42 11.75 7.20 -4.31
C GLU A 42 12.61 6.30 -5.19
N PHE A 43 12.35 4.99 -5.19
CA PHE A 43 13.05 4.05 -6.07
C PHE A 43 12.85 4.40 -7.54
N VAL A 44 11.60 4.63 -7.98
CA VAL A 44 11.30 4.98 -9.37
C VAL A 44 11.95 6.29 -9.79
N ILE A 45 11.91 7.30 -8.92
CA ILE A 45 12.56 8.59 -9.15
C ILE A 45 14.07 8.40 -9.31
N ALA A 46 14.70 7.62 -8.42
CA ALA A 46 16.14 7.36 -8.47
C ALA A 46 16.57 6.59 -9.73
N GLN A 47 15.70 5.73 -10.28
CA GLN A 47 15.96 5.03 -11.54
C GLN A 47 15.67 5.87 -12.79
N GLY A 48 14.96 7.00 -12.65
CA GLY A 48 14.62 7.87 -13.77
C GLY A 48 13.66 7.24 -14.77
N TYR A 49 12.71 6.41 -14.32
CA TYR A 49 11.73 5.81 -15.22
C TYR A 49 10.66 6.83 -15.65
N ASP A 50 10.50 7.01 -16.96
CA ASP A 50 9.43 7.86 -17.52
C ASP A 50 8.06 7.16 -17.54
N ASN A 51 8.05 5.82 -17.59
CA ASN A 51 6.84 4.99 -17.67
C ASN A 51 6.37 4.47 -16.29
N VAL A 52 6.26 5.36 -15.30
CA VAL A 52 5.89 5.05 -13.90
C VAL A 52 4.63 4.19 -13.77
N GLY A 53 3.65 4.37 -14.66
CA GLY A 53 2.42 3.57 -14.67
C GLY A 53 2.64 2.08 -14.90
N GLU A 54 3.58 1.72 -15.78
CA GLU A 54 3.94 0.32 -16.03
C GLU A 54 4.65 -0.31 -14.83
N PHE A 55 5.55 0.43 -14.19
CA PHE A 55 6.19 -0.01 -12.95
C PHE A 55 5.16 -0.28 -11.85
N ALA A 56 4.22 0.63 -11.64
CA ALA A 56 3.18 0.46 -10.62
C ALA A 56 2.31 -0.78 -10.87
N ALA A 57 1.90 -1.00 -12.13
CA ALA A 57 1.14 -2.19 -12.53
C ALA A 57 1.95 -3.48 -12.31
N TYR A 58 3.23 -3.47 -12.68
CA TYR A 58 4.14 -4.60 -12.46
C TYR A 58 4.29 -4.94 -10.97
N VAL A 59 4.49 -3.93 -10.12
CA VAL A 59 4.62 -4.14 -8.67
C VAL A 59 3.35 -4.75 -8.08
N ALA A 60 2.17 -4.23 -8.44
CA ALA A 60 0.89 -4.78 -8.00
C ALA A 60 0.76 -6.28 -8.33
N ASP A 61 1.01 -6.66 -9.59
CA ASP A 61 0.99 -8.07 -10.04
C ASP A 61 1.99 -8.94 -9.25
N LYS A 62 3.21 -8.45 -9.02
CA LYS A 62 4.24 -9.21 -8.29
C LYS A 62 3.92 -9.37 -6.81
N VAL A 63 3.28 -8.39 -6.17
CA VAL A 63 2.85 -8.51 -4.77
C VAL A 63 1.83 -9.64 -4.64
N GLU A 64 0.80 -9.66 -5.48
CA GLU A 64 -0.23 -10.72 -5.47
C GLU A 64 0.37 -12.11 -5.71
N LYS A 65 1.23 -12.24 -6.73
CA LYS A 65 1.91 -13.51 -7.03
C LYS A 65 2.78 -14.01 -5.87
N LYS A 66 3.54 -13.12 -5.23
CA LYS A 66 4.38 -13.47 -4.07
C LYS A 66 3.53 -13.90 -2.87
N VAL A 67 2.42 -13.22 -2.59
CA VAL A 67 1.50 -13.59 -1.50
C VAL A 67 0.91 -14.97 -1.74
N ARG A 68 0.41 -15.25 -2.95
CA ARG A 68 -0.15 -16.56 -3.31
C ARG A 68 0.89 -17.67 -3.14
N HIS A 69 2.06 -17.51 -3.75
CA HIS A 69 3.12 -18.52 -3.68
C HIS A 69 3.56 -18.84 -2.24
N ARG A 70 3.72 -17.80 -1.40
CA ARG A 70 4.09 -17.98 0.02
C ARG A 70 3.02 -18.73 0.81
N ARG A 71 1.74 -18.49 0.53
CA ARG A 71 0.62 -19.20 1.17
C ARG A 71 0.49 -20.65 0.73
N GLU A 72 0.87 -20.97 -0.51
CA GLU A 72 0.84 -22.35 -1.05
C GLU A 72 2.04 -23.19 -0.59
N THR A 73 3.15 -22.54 -0.23
CA THR A 73 4.40 -23.20 0.20
C THR A 73 4.52 -23.28 1.74
N THR A 74 3.48 -22.85 2.48
CA THR A 74 3.39 -22.95 3.95
C THR A 74 2.36 -24.01 4.32
#